data_AF-A0A2N1F911-F1
#
_entry.id   AF-A0A2N1F911-F1
#
_cell.length_a   1.000
_cell.length_b   1.000
_cell.length_c   1.000
_cell.angle_alpha   90.00
_cell.angle_beta   90.00
_cell.angle_gamma   90.00
#
_symmetry.space_group_name_H-M   'P 1'
#
loop_
_entity.id
_entity.type
_entity.pdbx_description
1 polymer ?
#
loop_
_entity_poly.entity_id
_entity_poly.type
_entity_poly.pdbx_seq_one_letter_code
_entity_poly.pdbx_strand_id
1 'polypeptide(L)' 'MTTAIDWVTAKKIAEDTGVSRSFVLKLLETGDIKFSKNGNRKNSGLMISISSFNKYWENNGIIK' A
#
# COMPACT_ATOMS: atom_id res chain seq x y z
N MET A 1 10.15 -7.98 -19.47
CA MET A 1 9.81 -7.31 -18.20
C MET A 1 8.38 -7.67 -17.85
N THR A 2 8.17 -8.55 -16.88
CA THR A 2 6.83 -8.86 -16.35
C THR A 2 6.34 -7.66 -15.56
N THR A 3 5.33 -6.96 -16.07
CA THR A 3 4.61 -5.92 -15.33
C THR A 3 4.02 -6.55 -14.07
N ALA A 4 4.67 -6.30 -12.93
CA ALA A 4 4.14 -6.72 -11.65
C ALA A 4 2.74 -6.12 -11.47
N ILE A 5 1.82 -6.91 -10.94
CA ILE A 5 0.47 -6.49 -10.58
C ILE A 5 0.61 -5.23 -9.72
N ASP A 6 0.31 -4.06 -10.30
CA ASP A 6 0.61 -2.77 -9.66
C ASP A 6 -0.26 -2.52 -8.43
N TRP A 7 -1.31 -3.32 -8.21
CA TRP A 7 -2.27 -3.10 -7.13
C TRP A 7 -2.35 -4.29 -6.18
N VAL A 8 -2.19 -4.04 -4.89
CA VAL A 8 -2.23 -5.04 -3.82
C VAL A 8 -3.14 -4.60 -2.68
N THR A 9 -3.58 -5.53 -1.84
CA THR A 9 -4.36 -5.18 -0.66
C THR A 9 -3.46 -4.69 0.47
N ALA A 10 -4.03 -3.89 1.38
CA ALA A 10 -3.34 -3.49 2.63
C ALA A 10 -2.87 -4.70 3.46
N LYS A 11 -3.58 -5.84 3.36
CA LYS A 11 -3.17 -7.09 4.01
C LYS A 11 -1.85 -7.61 3.44
N LYS A 12 -1.72 -7.64 2.11
CA LYS A 12 -0.51 -8.14 1.44
C LYS A 12 0.71 -7.28 1.75
N ILE A 13 0.55 -5.95 1.75
CA ILE A 13 1.64 -5.03 2.14
C ILE A 13 2.06 -5.27 3.59
N ALA A 14 1.12 -5.43 4.50
CA ALA A 14 1.41 -5.72 5.91
C ALA A 14 2.20 -7.03 6.08
N GLU A 15 1.82 -8.09 5.35
CA GLU A 15 2.55 -9.36 5.34
C GLU A 15 3.97 -9.23 4.78
N ASP A 16 4.15 -8.48 3.68
CA ASP A 16 5.44 -8.37 2.99
C ASP A 16 6.43 -7.43 3.73
N THR A 17 5.92 -6.42 4.44
CA THR A 17 6.74 -5.43 5.16
C THR A 17 6.89 -5.72 6.65
N GLY A 18 6.12 -6.68 7.18
CA GLY A 18 6.09 -6.99 8.62
C GLY A 18 5.41 -5.93 9.49
N VAL A 19 4.79 -4.90 8.89
CA VAL A 19 4.08 -3.85 9.65
C VAL A 19 2.62 -4.19 9.83
N SER A 20 1.97 -3.60 10.84
CA SER A 20 0.55 -3.83 11.08
C SER A 20 -0.33 -3.24 9.97
N ARG A 21 -1.47 -3.88 9.67
CA ARG A 21 -2.45 -3.37 8.70
C ARG A 21 -2.93 -1.95 9.05
N SER A 22 -3.10 -1.65 10.33
CA SER A 22 -3.48 -0.31 10.81
C SER A 22 -2.40 0.73 10.51
N PHE A 23 -1.12 0.34 10.58
CA PHE A 23 -0.01 1.22 10.18
C PHE A 23 -0.04 1.49 8.67
N VAL A 24 -0.23 0.46 7.84
CA VAL A 24 -0.39 0.65 6.39
C VAL A 24 -1.54 1.62 6.08
N LEU A 25 -2.68 1.49 6.76
CA LEU A 25 -3.80 2.41 6.57
C LEU A 25 -3.48 3.85 6.95
N LYS A 26 -2.75 4.08 8.05
CA LYS A 26 -2.26 5.41 8.43
C LYS A 26 -1.30 5.99 7.41
N LEU A 27 -0.45 5.16 6.78
CA LEU A 27 0.42 5.62 5.70
C LEU A 27 -0.38 6.12 4.49
N LEU A 28 -1.53 5.54 4.20
CA LEU A 28 -2.39 6.04 3.12
C LEU A 28 -3.00 7.41 3.43
N GLU A 29 -3.12 7.78 4.71
CA GLU A 29 -3.60 9.11 5.13
C GLU A 29 -2.59 10.22 4.81
N THR A 30 -1.31 9.91 4.54
CA THR A 30 -0.32 10.93 4.16
C THR A 30 -0.56 11.52 2.78
N GLY A 31 -1.33 10.83 1.93
CA GLY A 31 -1.63 11.26 0.55
C GLY A 31 -0.54 10.96 -0.48
N ASP A 32 0.64 10.49 -0.05
CA ASP A 32 1.77 10.18 -0.95
C ASP A 32 1.60 8.85 -1.69
N ILE A 33 0.77 7.96 -1.15
CA ILE A 33 0.57 6.60 -1.66
C ILE A 33 -0.75 6.55 -2.42
N LYS A 34 -0.68 6.20 -3.71
CA LYS A 34 -1.89 5.99 -4.52
C LYS A 34 -2.63 4.75 -4.06
N PHE A 35 -3.91 4.89 -3.75
CA PHE A 35 -4.81 3.79 -3.48
C PHE A 35 -6.14 3.98 -4.21
N SER A 36 -6.80 2.88 -4.51
CA SER A 36 -8.14 2.84 -5.10
C SER A 36 -9.08 2.13 -4.13
N LYS A 37 -10.27 2.70 -3.94
CA LYS A 37 -11.36 2.04 -3.21
C LYS A 37 -12.29 1.41 -4.24
N ASN A 38 -12.03 0.16 -4.59
CA ASN A 38 -12.86 -0.60 -5.50
C ASN A 38 -14.09 -1.16 -4.75
N GLY A 39 -15.17 -0.38 -4.70
CA GLY A 39 -16.54 -0.89 -4.51
C GLY A 39 -17.23 -0.66 -3.16
N ASN A 40 -18.56 -0.60 -3.27
CA ASN A 40 -19.66 -0.32 -2.32
C ASN A 40 -19.69 -1.06 -0.95
N ARG A 41 -18.65 -1.76 -0.53
CA ARG A 41 -18.62 -2.47 0.76
C ARG A 41 -17.53 -1.94 1.68
N LYS A 42 -17.94 -1.59 2.90
CA LYS A 42 -17.20 -0.83 3.93
C LYS A 42 -15.78 -1.31 4.27
N ASN A 43 -15.29 -2.47 3.83
CA ASN A 43 -13.98 -3.00 4.28
C ASN A 43 -13.15 -3.83 3.29
N SER A 44 -13.62 -4.12 2.07
CA SER A 44 -12.98 -5.11 1.18
C SER A 44 -12.43 -4.55 -0.14
N GLY A 45 -12.62 -3.25 -0.41
CA GLY A 45 -12.28 -2.65 -1.71
C GLY A 45 -10.93 -1.93 -1.78
N LEU A 46 -10.15 -1.86 -0.70
CA LEU A 46 -8.95 -1.03 -0.68
C LEU A 46 -7.77 -1.73 -1.37
N MET A 47 -7.44 -1.23 -2.56
CA MET A 47 -6.29 -1.60 -3.38
C MET A 47 -5.24 -0.48 -3.28
N ILE A 48 -3.97 -0.83 -3.11
CA ILE A 48 -2.84 0.09 -2.94
C ILE A 48 -1.88 -0.13 -4.10
N SER A 49 -1.41 0.95 -4.72
CA SER A 49 -0.40 0.89 -5.77
C SER A 49 0.96 0.54 -5.17
N ILE A 50 1.51 -0.63 -5.52
CA ILE A 50 2.85 -1.06 -5.08
C ILE A 50 3.89 -0.02 -5.51
N SER A 51 3.83 0.46 -6.75
CA SER A 51 4.83 1.41 -7.26
C SER A 51 4.84 2.72 -6.48
N SER A 52 3.67 3.22 -6.07
CA SER A 52 3.58 4.43 -5.23
C SER A 52 4.01 4.16 -3.80
N PHE A 53 3.67 2.99 -3.26
CA PHE A 53 4.09 2.56 -1.93
C PHE A 53 5.61 2.42 -1.83
N ASN A 54 6.25 1.75 -2.80
CA ASN A 54 7.70 1.58 -2.83
C ASN A 54 8.42 2.92 -2.93
N LYS A 55 7.94 3.85 -3.77
CA LYS A 55 8.49 5.21 -3.83
C LYS A 55 8.40 5.94 -2.49
N TYR A 56 7.27 5.84 -1.81
CA TYR A 56 7.12 6.41 -0.46
C TYR A 56 8.12 5.77 0.50
N TRP A 57 8.26 4.45 0.45
CA TRP A 57 9.14 3.68 1.33
C TRP A 57 10.63 3.96 1.11
N GLU A 58 11.05 4.10 -0.15
CA GLU A 58 12.41 4.50 -0.53
C GLU A 58 12.72 5.93 -0.08
N ASN A 59 11.79 6.87 -0.30
CA ASN A 59 11.97 8.27 0.08
C ASN A 59 11.97 8.50 1.60
N ASN A 60 11.20 7.70 2.35
CA ASN A 60 11.10 7.80 3.81
C ASN A 60 12.04 6.83 4.55
N GLY A 61 12.84 6.05 3.82
CA GLY A 61 14.06 5.41 4.30
C GLY A 61 13.92 4.62 5.60
N ILE A 62 13.23 3.47 5.55
CA ILE A 62 13.43 2.38 6.55
C ILE A 62 14.46 1.36 6.04
N ILE A 63 15.42 1.79 5.22
CA ILE A 63 16.62 1.00 4.92
C ILE A 63 17.81 1.93 5.10
N LYS A 64 18.55 1.71 6.20
CA LYS A 64 19.90 2.20 6.43
C LYS A 64 20.86 1.04 6.19
#